data_AF-A0A949JR51-F1
#
_entry.id   AF-A0A949JR51-F1
#
_cell.length_a   1.000
_cell.length_b   1.000
_cell.length_c   1.000
_cell.angle_alpha   90.00
_cell.angle_beta   90.00
_cell.angle_gamma   90.00
#
_symmetry.space_group_name_H-M   'P 1'
#
loop_
_entity.id
_entity.type
_entity.pdbx_description
1 polymer ?
#
loop_
_entity_poly.entity_id
_entity_poly.type
_entity_poly.pdbx_seq_one_letter_code
_entity_poly.pdbx_strand_id
1 'polypeptide(L)'
;MKTTEEEAQAMLYGDNDDFEIILDELEELDRWSATSRLIVRQMSTDKFFETYYSQGATEQQDQAPFEYAGTVTWNEVAPVEEMCLVYRPIPKEQ
;
A
#
# COMPACT_ATOMS: atom_id res chain seq x y z
N MET A 1 -14.02 3.95 2.21
CA MET A 1 -14.50 2.77 2.96
C MET A 1 -13.84 2.76 4.34
N LYS A 2 -14.39 2.05 5.33
CA LYS A 2 -13.74 1.80 6.62
C LYS A 2 -13.79 0.31 6.93
N THR A 3 -12.71 -0.25 7.44
CA THR A 3 -12.60 -1.67 7.81
C THR A 3 -11.97 -1.81 9.18
N THR A 4 -12.09 -2.98 9.78
CA THR A 4 -11.26 -3.33 10.94
C THR A 4 -9.81 -3.58 10.51
N GLU A 5 -8.92 -3.68 11.50
CA GLU A 5 -7.51 -4.05 11.29
C GLU A 5 -7.40 -5.47 10.68
N GLU A 6 -8.16 -6.43 11.22
CA GLU A 6 -8.19 -7.81 10.74
C GLU A 6 -8.65 -7.90 9.27
N GLU A 7 -9.70 -7.15 8.91
CA GLU A 7 -10.19 -7.10 7.52
C GLU A 7 -9.13 -6.49 6.58
N ALA A 8 -8.44 -5.44 7.01
CA ALA A 8 -7.39 -4.81 6.22
C ALA A 8 -6.17 -5.72 6.06
N GLN A 9 -5.80 -6.47 7.10
CA GLN A 9 -4.76 -7.49 7.05
C GLN A 9 -5.15 -8.63 6.10
N ALA A 10 -6.39 -9.12 6.17
CA ALA A 10 -6.87 -10.14 5.24
C ALA A 10 -6.78 -9.66 3.78
N MET A 11 -7.13 -8.40 3.50
CA MET A 11 -6.95 -7.81 2.17
C MET A 11 -5.47 -7.72 1.78
N LEU A 12 -4.58 -7.30 2.68
CA LEU A 12 -3.14 -7.20 2.45
C LEU A 12 -2.48 -8.57 2.20
N TYR A 13 -2.91 -9.62 2.89
CA TYR A 13 -2.36 -10.97 2.70
C TYR A 13 -3.05 -11.76 1.58
N GLY A 14 -4.07 -11.19 0.94
CA GLY A 14 -4.84 -11.86 -0.12
C GLY A 14 -5.84 -12.90 0.39
N ASP A 15 -6.14 -12.91 1.68
CA ASP A 15 -7.12 -13.79 2.34
C ASP A 15 -8.55 -13.22 2.26
N ASN A 16 -8.85 -12.36 1.28
CA ASN A 16 -10.17 -11.80 1.05
C ASN A 16 -10.65 -12.05 -0.39
N ASP A 17 -11.73 -12.82 -0.55
CA ASP A 17 -12.25 -13.22 -1.88
C ASP A 17 -12.79 -12.06 -2.74
N ASP A 18 -13.23 -10.94 -2.14
CA ASP A 18 -13.82 -9.81 -2.87
C ASP A 18 -12.79 -8.72 -3.21
N PHE A 19 -11.54 -8.83 -2.73
CA PHE A 19 -10.52 -7.81 -2.91
C PHE A 19 -9.24 -8.38 -3.53
N GLU A 20 -8.77 -7.75 -4.59
CA GLU A 20 -7.51 -8.05 -5.28
C GLU A 20 -6.47 -6.96 -4.99
N ILE A 21 -5.24 -7.33 -4.65
CA ILE A 21 -4.15 -6.37 -4.46
C ILE A 21 -3.66 -5.89 -5.83
N ILE A 22 -3.75 -4.58 -6.06
CA ILE A 22 -3.31 -3.93 -7.29
C ILE A 22 -1.90 -3.35 -7.12
N LEU A 23 -1.58 -2.83 -5.95
CA LEU A 23 -0.29 -2.25 -5.63
C LEU A 23 0.00 -2.39 -4.14
N ASP A 24 1.20 -2.85 -3.82
CA ASP A 24 1.81 -2.78 -2.50
C ASP A 24 3.24 -2.29 -2.69
N GLU A 25 3.49 -1.02 -2.36
CA GLU A 25 4.77 -0.35 -2.58
C GLU A 25 5.24 0.37 -1.33
N LEU A 26 6.53 0.22 -1.02
CA LEU A 26 7.20 0.97 0.04
C LEU A 26 7.38 2.43 -0.41
N GLU A 27 6.70 3.36 0.26
CA GLU A 27 6.83 4.81 -0.01
C GLU A 27 7.96 5.43 0.81
N GLU A 28 8.02 5.08 2.11
CA GLU A 28 8.95 5.68 3.05
C GLU A 28 9.58 4.62 3.94
N LEU A 29 10.89 4.73 4.14
CA LEU A 29 11.66 3.86 5.02
C LEU A 29 12.43 4.71 6.02
N ASP A 30 11.95 4.70 7.25
CA ASP A 30 12.64 5.27 8.40
C ASP A 30 13.45 4.21 9.15
N ARG A 31 14.25 4.66 10.13
CA ARG A 31 15.04 3.76 11.00
C ARG A 31 14.18 2.80 11.83
N TRP A 32 12.89 3.09 11.99
CA TRP A 32 11.99 2.39 12.90
C TRP A 32 10.79 1.77 12.18
N SER A 33 10.33 2.40 11.09
CA SER A 33 9.12 2.02 10.37
C SER A 33 9.31 2.05 8.87
N ALA A 34 8.69 1.11 8.19
CA ALA A 34 8.49 1.11 6.75
C ALA A 34 7.01 1.44 6.51
N THR A 35 6.73 2.54 5.81
CA THR A 35 5.38 2.93 5.42
C THR A 35 5.13 2.53 3.97
N SER A 36 4.15 1.67 3.77
CA SER A 36 3.74 1.18 2.45
C SER A 36 2.39 1.75 2.05
N ARG A 37 2.25 1.99 0.75
CA ARG A 37 0.99 2.30 0.08
C ARG A 37 0.37 1.01 -0.44
N LEU A 38 -0.90 0.81 -0.11
CA LEU A 38 -1.68 -0.35 -0.53
C LEU A 38 -2.87 0.10 -1.36
N ILE A 39 -3.02 -0.43 -2.57
CA ILE A 39 -4.20 -0.26 -3.42
C ILE A 39 -4.84 -1.62 -3.66
N VAL A 40 -6.13 -1.71 -3.38
CA VAL A 40 -6.94 -2.91 -3.64
C VAL A 40 -8.08 -2.58 -4.60
N ARG A 41 -8.48 -3.55 -5.41
CA ARG A 41 -9.67 -3.51 -6.26
C ARG A 41 -10.74 -4.40 -5.65
N GLN A 42 -11.94 -3.85 -5.48
CA GLN A 42 -13.10 -4.61 -5.09
C GLN A 42 -13.73 -5.27 -6.33
N MET A 43 -13.74 -6.59 -6.38
CA MET A 43 -14.19 -7.38 -7.53
C MET A 43 -15.70 -7.24 -7.78
N SER A 44 -16.51 -7.14 -6.72
CA SER A 44 -17.97 -6.99 -6.83
C SER A 44 -18.43 -5.64 -7.42
N THR A 45 -17.68 -4.56 -7.20
CA THR A 45 -18.07 -3.19 -7.60
C THR A 45 -17.17 -2.56 -8.65
N ASP A 46 -16.04 -3.20 -8.97
CA ASP A 46 -14.98 -2.70 -9.83
C ASP A 46 -14.38 -1.36 -9.37
N LYS A 47 -14.41 -1.10 -8.06
CA LYS A 47 -13.86 0.11 -7.44
C LYS A 47 -12.46 -0.12 -6.89
N PHE A 48 -11.65 0.93 -6.86
CA PHE A 48 -10.30 0.89 -6.29
C PHE A 48 -10.26 1.68 -4.99
N PHE A 49 -9.52 1.14 -4.02
CA PHE A 49 -9.38 1.71 -2.70
C PHE A 49 -7.91 1.76 -2.30
N GLU A 50 -7.51 2.87 -1.72
CA GLU A 50 -6.16 3.12 -1.23
C GLU A 50 -6.14 3.25 0.29
N THR A 51 -5.11 2.69 0.90
CA THR A 51 -4.74 2.93 2.29
C THR A 51 -3.21 2.95 2.45
N TYR A 52 -2.77 3.33 3.64
CA TYR A 52 -1.38 3.31 4.05
C TYR A 52 -1.23 2.50 5.33
N TYR A 53 -0.17 1.72 5.40
CA TYR A 53 0.18 0.99 6.62
C TYR A 53 1.65 1.13 6.94
N SER A 54 1.99 0.98 8.21
CA SER A 54 3.36 0.94 8.68
C SER A 54 3.65 -0.41 9.31
N GLN A 55 4.86 -0.90 9.09
CA GLN A 55 5.37 -2.12 9.71
C GLN A 55 6.79 -1.88 10.22
N GLY A 56 7.24 -2.71 11.15
CA GLY A 56 8.59 -2.62 11.70
C GLY A 56 9.66 -2.70 10.60
N ALA A 57 10.59 -1.74 10.55
CA ALA A 57 11.62 -1.69 9.51
C ALA A 57 12.69 -2.79 9.63
N THR A 58 12.72 -3.55 10.73
CA THR A 58 13.67 -4.65 10.95
C THR A 58 12.95 -5.86 11.52
N GLU A 59 13.46 -7.07 11.24
CA GLU A 59 12.88 -8.36 11.67
C GLU A 59 12.80 -8.54 13.20
N GLN A 60 13.43 -7.66 13.98
CA GLN A 60 13.33 -7.62 15.46
C GLN A 60 12.27 -6.64 15.98
N GLN A 61 11.58 -5.92 15.11
CA GLN A 61 10.49 -5.01 15.49
C GLN A 61 9.15 -5.69 15.21
N ASP A 62 8.43 -5.99 16.28
CA ASP A 62 7.16 -6.74 16.30
C ASP A 62 5.93 -5.91 15.86
N GLN A 63 6.09 -4.86 15.04
CA GLN A 63 4.94 -4.08 14.59
C GLN A 63 4.30 -4.72 13.36
N ALA A 64 3.11 -5.28 13.53
CA ALA A 64 2.30 -5.80 12.43
C ALA A 64 1.61 -4.67 11.63
N PRO A 65 1.31 -4.89 10.34
CA PRO A 65 0.51 -3.95 9.55
C PRO A 65 -0.82 -3.62 10.25
N PHE A 66 -1.15 -2.33 10.30
CA PHE A 66 -2.39 -1.79 10.87
C PHE A 66 -2.57 -1.93 12.40
N GLU A 67 -1.60 -2.46 13.17
CA GLU A 67 -1.73 -2.82 14.60
C GLU A 67 -2.20 -1.69 15.55
N TYR A 68 -2.03 -0.43 15.17
CA TYR A 68 -2.43 0.74 15.98
C TYR A 68 -3.49 1.62 15.33
N ALA A 69 -4.07 1.18 14.21
CA ALA A 69 -4.99 2.00 13.45
C ALA A 69 -6.38 2.10 14.12
N GLY A 70 -6.80 1.03 14.81
CA GLY A 70 -8.13 0.80 15.37
C GLY A 70 -9.23 0.65 14.31
N THR A 71 -9.25 1.54 13.32
CA THR A 71 -10.11 1.49 12.14
C THR A 71 -9.30 1.96 10.94
N VAL A 72 -9.22 1.13 9.92
CA VAL A 72 -8.48 1.45 8.70
C VAL A 72 -9.41 2.22 7.76
N THR A 73 -8.99 3.43 7.38
CA THR A 73 -9.73 4.28 6.46
C THR A 73 -9.17 4.13 5.07
N TRP A 74 -10.07 3.90 4.11
CA TRP A 74 -9.73 3.69 2.71
C TRP A 74 -10.30 4.82 1.85
N ASN A 75 -9.48 5.38 0.99
CA ASN A 75 -9.88 6.39 0.00
C ASN A 75 -10.24 5.70 -1.31
N GLU A 76 -11.39 6.04 -1.90
CA GLU A 76 -11.74 5.56 -3.25
C GLU A 76 -10.87 6.30 -4.28
N VAL A 77 -10.19 5.55 -5.14
CA VAL A 77 -9.26 6.06 -6.15
C VAL A 77 -9.63 5.52 -7.53
N ALA A 78 -9.05 6.09 -8.58
CA ALA A 78 -9.22 5.61 -9.95
C ALA A 78 -7.85 5.59 -10.65
N PRO A 79 -7.59 4.60 -11.54
CA PRO A 79 -6.37 4.59 -12.33
C PRO A 79 -6.37 5.78 -13.30
N VAL A 80 -5.29 6.54 -13.32
CA VAL A 80 -5.06 7.66 -14.24
C VAL A 80 -3.71 7.46 -14.91
N GLU A 81 -3.66 7.56 -16.22
CA GLU A 81 -2.40 7.56 -16.97
C GLU A 81 -1.79 8.96 -16.93
N GLU A 82 -0.64 9.11 -16.27
CA GLU A 82 0.15 10.35 -16.28
C GLU A 82 1.46 10.17 -17.07
N MET A 83 1.71 11.06 -18.04
CA MET A 83 2.98 11.12 -18.77
C MET A 83 3.97 12.04 -18.04
N CYS A 84 5.05 11.47 -17.51
CA CYS A 84 6.12 12.23 -16.86
C CYS A 84 7.40 12.31 -17.71
N LEU A 85 7.97 13.52 -17.85
CA LEU A 85 9.25 13.73 -18.50
C LEU A 85 10.39 13.39 -17.52
N VAL A 86 11.17 12.35 -17.85
CA VAL A 86 12.28 11.88 -17.02
C VAL A 86 13.62 12.29 -17.64
N TYR A 87 14.45 13.00 -16.88
CA TYR A 87 15.83 13.30 -17.28
C TYR A 87 16.78 12.21 -16.77
N ARG A 88 17.66 11.71 -17.65
CA ARG A 88 18.69 10.71 -17.31
C ARG A 88 20.10 11.26 -17.59
N PRO A 89 21.12 10.83 -16.83
CA PRO A 89 22.49 11.27 -17.06
C PRO A 89 22.99 10.83 -18.44
N ILE A 90 23.69 11.72 -19.15
CA ILE A 90 24.36 11.39 -20.41
C ILE A 90 25.65 10.62 -20.05
N PRO A 91 25.84 9.38 -20.54
CA PRO A 91 27.09 8.65 -20.31
C PRO A 91 28.27 9.44 -20.91
N LYS A 92 29.32 9.66 -20.14
CA LYS A 92 30.57 10.25 -20.63
C LYS A 92 31.40 9.15 -21.30
N GLU A 93 31.78 9.35 -22.55
CA GLU A 93 32.79 8.51 -23.21
C GLU A 93 34.12 8.64 -22.43
N GLN A 94 34.74 7.49 -22.10
CA GLN A 94 36.04 7.41 -21.42
C GLN A 94 37.19 7.63 -22.40
#